data_AF-A0A939DZ80-F1
#
_entry.id   AF-A0A939DZ80-F1
#
_cell.length_a   1.000
_cell.length_b   1.000
_cell.length_c   1.000
_cell.angle_alpha   90.00
_cell.angle_beta   90.00
_cell.angle_gamma   90.00
#
_symmetry.space_group_name_H-M   'P 1'
#
loop_
_entity.id
_entity.type
_entity.pdbx_description
1 polymer ?
#
loop_
_entity_poly.entity_id
_entity_poly.type
_entity_poly.pdbx_seq_one_letter_code
_entity_poly.pdbx_strand_id
1 'polypeptide(L)'
;MTSSTRPHLSGIDPERWEAVAHPPQGRLFARRAAREERRFAAACRRGGIILAAQPQAVAGTADSGPSLPALSGPQPSVAVLFDELFYRVAEAGWTGLAESYLAGEWITDDLAGVVARLIDTGYRPRGCVR
;
A
#
# COMPACT_ATOMS: atom_id res chain seq x y z
N MET A 1 -8.54 25.11 11.36
CA MET A 1 -7.74 24.08 10.66
C MET A 1 -8.71 23.36 9.74
N THR A 2 -8.70 23.68 8.45
CA THR A 2 -9.65 23.12 7.49
C THR A 2 -9.23 21.69 7.15
N SER A 3 -9.85 20.71 7.78
CA SER A 3 -9.81 19.33 7.31
C SER A 3 -10.41 19.33 5.91
N SER A 4 -9.55 19.28 4.88
CA SER A 4 -10.01 19.07 3.52
C SER A 4 -10.52 17.64 3.46
N THR A 5 -11.83 17.45 3.59
CA THR A 5 -12.49 16.14 3.54
C THR A 5 -12.12 15.48 2.22
N ARG A 6 -11.24 14.48 2.27
CA ARG A 6 -10.90 13.67 1.10
C ARG A 6 -12.09 12.76 0.82
N PRO A 7 -12.67 12.74 -0.40
CA PRO A 7 -13.88 11.97 -0.67
C PRO A 7 -13.77 10.48 -0.31
N HIS A 8 -12.60 9.87 -0.52
CA HIS A 8 -12.36 8.46 -0.20
C HIS A 8 -12.33 8.16 1.31
N LEU A 9 -12.16 9.17 2.17
CA LEU A 9 -12.16 9.02 3.64
C LEU A 9 -13.52 9.35 4.27
N SER A 10 -14.51 9.75 3.48
CA SER A 10 -15.81 10.21 3.98
C SER A 10 -16.61 9.16 4.77
N GLY A 11 -16.35 7.87 4.52
CA GLY A 11 -16.96 6.76 5.26
C GLY A 11 -16.21 6.32 6.52
N ILE A 12 -15.07 6.94 6.84
CA ILE A 12 -14.25 6.58 8.01
C ILE A 12 -14.65 7.46 9.18
N ASP A 13 -15.07 6.83 10.28
CA ASP A 13 -15.34 7.50 11.55
C ASP A 13 -14.03 7.97 12.20
N PRO A 14 -13.76 9.28 12.28
CA PRO A 14 -12.50 9.80 12.82
C PRO A 14 -12.39 9.66 14.34
N GLU A 15 -13.49 9.55 15.08
CA GLU A 15 -13.46 9.40 16.54
C GLU A 15 -13.01 8.00 16.93
N ARG A 16 -13.35 7.01 16.09
CA ARG A 16 -12.97 5.62 16.29
C ARG A 16 -11.67 5.24 15.57
N TRP A 17 -11.37 5.89 14.45
CA TRP A 17 -10.26 5.53 13.56
C TRP A 17 -9.44 6.76 13.14
N GLU A 18 -9.00 7.55 14.11
CA GLU A 18 -8.28 8.82 13.89
C GLU A 18 -7.11 8.66 12.90
N ALA A 19 -6.25 7.66 13.12
CA ALA A 19 -5.09 7.42 12.28
C ALA A 19 -5.50 7.15 10.83
N VAL A 20 -6.54 6.35 10.59
CA VAL A 20 -7.06 6.05 9.23
C VAL A 20 -7.70 7.28 8.59
N ALA A 21 -8.43 8.10 9.36
CA ALA A 21 -9.10 9.29 8.85
C ALA A 21 -8.15 10.45 8.52
N HIS A 22 -6.97 10.51 9.15
CA HIS A 22 -6.05 11.64 9.02
C HIS A 22 -4.64 11.18 8.59
N PRO A 23 -4.35 11.15 7.28
CA PRO A 23 -3.00 10.85 6.81
C PRO A 23 -2.04 11.99 7.18
N PRO A 24 -0.77 11.68 7.44
CA PRO A 24 0.28 12.68 7.65
C PRO A 24 0.42 13.61 6.44
N GLN A 25 0.75 14.89 6.72
CA GLN A 25 0.84 15.94 5.71
C GLN A 25 2.10 16.80 5.91
N GLY A 26 2.53 17.46 4.84
CA GLY A 26 3.60 18.46 4.88
C GLY A 26 4.88 18.06 4.15
N ARG A 27 5.74 19.06 3.90
CA ARG A 27 6.91 18.94 3.00
C ARG A 27 7.97 17.93 3.47
N LEU A 28 8.17 17.77 4.78
CA LEU A 28 9.11 16.78 5.31
C LEU A 28 8.61 15.35 5.00
N PHE A 29 7.32 15.10 5.18
CA PHE A 29 6.69 13.82 4.89
C PHE A 29 6.69 13.53 3.39
N ALA A 30 6.52 14.53 2.52
CA ALA A 30 6.59 14.34 1.07
C ALA A 30 7.93 13.74 0.59
N ARG A 31 9.06 14.19 1.14
CA ARG A 31 10.39 13.60 0.82
C ARG A 31 10.52 12.17 1.31
N ARG A 32 9.95 11.86 2.48
CA ARG A 32 9.98 10.50 3.03
C ARG A 32 9.04 9.58 2.25
N ALA A 33 7.86 10.06 1.89
CA ALA A 33 6.87 9.37 1.06
C ALA A 33 7.47 8.99 -0.31
N ALA A 34 8.11 9.93 -1.01
CA ALA A 34 8.77 9.64 -2.28
C ALA A 34 9.87 8.55 -2.18
N ARG A 35 10.55 8.45 -1.04
CA ARG A 35 11.50 7.36 -0.79
C ARG A 35 10.76 6.04 -0.57
N GLU A 36 9.68 6.04 0.22
CA GLU A 36 8.89 4.82 0.47
C GLU A 36 8.19 4.32 -0.79
N GLU A 37 7.69 5.20 -1.66
CA GLU A 37 7.17 4.86 -2.99
C GLU A 37 8.20 4.06 -3.80
N ARG A 38 9.43 4.58 -3.93
CA ARG A 38 10.50 3.89 -4.66
C ARG A 38 10.85 2.54 -4.04
N ARG A 39 10.88 2.46 -2.71
CA ARG A 39 11.18 1.22 -1.99
C ARG A 39 10.07 0.19 -2.17
N PHE A 40 8.82 0.61 -2.10
CA PHE A 40 7.63 -0.20 -2.33
C PHE A 40 7.62 -0.73 -3.76
N ALA A 41 7.77 0.13 -4.77
CA ALA A 41 7.82 -0.29 -6.17
C ALA A 41 8.98 -1.27 -6.44
N ALA A 42 10.14 -1.06 -5.81
CA ALA A 42 11.25 -2.00 -5.91
C ALA A 42 10.96 -3.33 -5.22
N ALA A 43 10.26 -3.33 -4.08
CA ALA A 43 9.83 -4.54 -3.40
C ALA A 43 8.80 -5.32 -4.23
N CYS A 44 7.78 -4.65 -4.79
CA CYS A 44 6.82 -5.27 -5.70
C CYS A 44 7.53 -5.94 -6.88
N ARG A 45 8.45 -5.23 -7.55
CA ARG A 45 9.23 -5.81 -8.66
C ARG A 45 10.06 -7.03 -8.24
N ARG A 46 10.72 -6.99 -7.08
CA ARG A 46 11.49 -8.14 -6.56
C ARG A 46 10.60 -9.32 -6.16
N GLY A 47 9.42 -9.04 -5.61
CA GLY A 47 8.48 -10.04 -5.11
C GLY A 47 7.57 -10.63 -6.19
N GLY A 48 7.70 -10.13 -7.43
CA GLY A 48 6.81 -10.47 -8.53
C GLY A 48 5.39 -9.97 -8.31
N ILE A 49 5.18 -8.87 -7.57
CA ILE A 49 3.85 -8.27 -7.38
C ILE A 49 3.59 -7.33 -8.57
N ILE A 50 2.47 -7.51 -9.25
CA ILE A 50 2.07 -6.66 -10.37
C ILE A 50 1.61 -5.30 -9.83
N LEU A 51 2.18 -4.21 -10.35
CA LEU A 51 1.65 -2.86 -10.13
C LEU A 51 0.63 -2.56 -11.21
N ALA A 52 -0.65 -2.70 -10.87
CA ALA A 52 -1.77 -2.44 -11.76
C ALA A 52 -1.91 -0.92 -11.98
N ALA A 53 -1.92 -0.51 -13.24
CA ALA A 53 -2.11 0.90 -13.63
C ALA A 53 -3.53 1.42 -13.34
N GLN A 54 -4.50 0.51 -13.21
CA GLN A 54 -5.90 0.82 -12.98
C GLN A 54 -6.51 -0.15 -11.96
N PRO A 55 -7.49 0.28 -11.15
CA PRO A 55 -8.13 -0.57 -10.12
C PRO A 55 -8.68 -1.88 -10.69
N GLN A 56 -9.37 -1.81 -11.83
CA GLN A 56 -9.98 -2.97 -12.50
C GLN A 56 -8.97 -3.99 -13.06
N ALA A 57 -7.68 -3.62 -13.13
CA ALA A 57 -6.61 -4.51 -13.56
C ALA A 57 -5.99 -5.30 -12.39
N VAL A 58 -6.43 -5.06 -11.15
CA VAL A 58 -6.20 -5.97 -10.04
C VAL A 58 -7.05 -7.21 -10.31
N ALA A 59 -6.50 -8.13 -11.09
CA ALA A 59 -7.23 -9.30 -11.56
C ALA A 59 -7.45 -10.24 -10.39
N GLY A 60 -8.73 -10.48 -10.03
CA GLY A 60 -9.13 -11.64 -9.24
C GLY A 60 -8.63 -12.90 -9.94
N THR A 61 -7.67 -13.59 -9.34
CA THR A 61 -7.00 -14.74 -9.94
C THR A 61 -8.00 -15.78 -10.45
N ALA A 62 -8.20 -15.84 -11.76
CA ALA A 62 -8.72 -17.01 -12.46
C ALA A 62 -7.75 -17.35 -13.60
N ASP A 63 -7.30 -18.60 -13.56
CA ASP A 63 -6.48 -19.34 -14.52
C ASP A 63 -4.94 -19.12 -14.53
N SER A 64 -4.27 -20.14 -13.99
CA SER A 64 -2.84 -20.39 -14.04
C SER A 64 -2.34 -20.56 -15.50
N GLY A 65 -1.64 -19.55 -16.02
CA GLY A 65 -0.71 -19.67 -17.16
C GLY A 65 0.69 -20.13 -16.72
N PRO A 66 1.57 -20.57 -17.65
CA PRO A 66 2.69 -21.44 -17.32
C PRO A 66 3.70 -20.74 -16.40
N SER A 67 3.95 -21.36 -15.24
CA SER A 67 4.83 -20.87 -14.20
C SER A 67 6.28 -20.84 -14.67
N LEU A 68 6.92 -19.67 -14.58
CA LEU A 68 8.36 -19.60 -14.35
C LEU A 68 8.67 -20.27 -13.00
N PRO A 69 9.88 -20.81 -12.78
CA PRO A 69 10.26 -21.38 -11.50
C PRO A 69 10.50 -20.25 -10.48
N ALA A 70 9.43 -19.68 -9.94
CA ALA A 70 9.50 -18.58 -8.98
C ALA A 70 8.29 -18.67 -8.02
N LEU A 71 8.53 -19.11 -6.77
CA LEU A 71 7.60 -19.15 -5.63
C LEU A 71 6.17 -19.62 -5.98
N SER A 72 5.85 -20.89 -5.68
CA SER A 72 4.52 -21.49 -5.89
C SER A 72 3.35 -20.60 -5.42
N GLY A 73 2.45 -20.28 -6.35
CA GLY A 73 1.20 -19.55 -6.08
C GLY A 73 0.82 -18.57 -7.21
N PRO A 74 -0.42 -18.06 -7.23
CA PRO A 74 -0.82 -16.97 -8.11
C PRO A 74 0.05 -15.73 -7.92
N GLN A 75 0.21 -14.95 -8.97
CA GLN A 75 0.96 -13.69 -8.92
C GLN A 75 0.06 -12.57 -8.38
N PRO A 76 0.29 -12.03 -7.17
CA PRO A 76 -0.59 -11.02 -6.62
C PRO A 76 -0.41 -9.67 -7.33
N SER A 77 -1.47 -8.86 -7.31
CA SER A 77 -1.49 -7.53 -7.94
C SER A 77 -1.93 -6.44 -6.97
N VAL A 78 -1.42 -5.23 -7.15
CA VAL A 78 -1.74 -4.04 -6.34
C VAL A 78 -1.99 -2.85 -7.25
N ALA A 79 -3.08 -2.12 -7.02
CA ALA A 79 -3.27 -0.78 -7.55
C ALA A 79 -3.18 0.25 -6.42
N VAL A 80 -2.34 1.27 -6.60
CA VAL A 80 -2.27 2.44 -5.70
C VAL A 80 -3.22 3.49 -6.24
N LEU A 81 -4.18 3.92 -5.42
CA LEU A 81 -5.22 4.87 -5.78
C LEU A 81 -4.91 6.28 -5.30
N PHE A 82 -4.24 6.38 -4.15
CA PHE A 82 -3.96 7.63 -3.47
C PHE A 82 -2.53 7.61 -2.88
N ASP A 83 -1.77 8.69 -3.08
CA ASP A 83 -0.37 8.79 -2.64
C ASP A 83 -0.22 8.78 -1.11
N GLU A 84 -1.29 9.10 -0.39
CA GLU A 84 -1.41 9.05 1.07
C GLU A 84 -0.88 7.74 1.68
N LEU A 85 -0.95 6.62 0.93
CA LEU A 85 -0.30 5.35 1.25
C LEU A 85 1.16 5.58 1.68
N PHE A 86 1.93 6.29 0.88
CA PHE A 86 3.37 6.44 1.11
C PHE A 86 3.67 7.42 2.23
N TYR A 87 2.76 8.37 2.50
CA TYR A 87 2.85 9.26 3.65
C TYR A 87 2.67 8.46 4.95
N ARG A 88 1.66 7.57 5.01
CA ARG A 88 1.43 6.70 6.17
C ARG A 88 2.54 5.69 6.36
N VAL A 89 3.02 5.05 5.31
CA VAL A 89 4.15 4.10 5.39
C VAL A 89 5.42 4.80 5.87
N ALA A 90 5.65 6.04 5.43
CA ALA A 90 6.78 6.85 5.89
C ALA A 90 6.68 7.27 7.37
N GLU A 91 5.47 7.44 7.91
CA GLU A 91 5.25 7.79 9.31
C GLU A 91 5.20 6.56 10.22
N ALA A 92 4.45 5.52 9.85
CA ALA A 92 4.06 4.43 10.73
C ALA A 92 4.55 3.04 10.26
N GLY A 93 5.33 2.97 9.18
CA GLY A 93 5.91 1.71 8.70
C GLY A 93 4.84 0.71 8.25
N TRP A 94 4.91 -0.52 8.79
CA TRP A 94 3.92 -1.57 8.49
C TRP A 94 2.51 -1.22 8.95
N THR A 95 2.35 -0.51 10.07
CA THR A 95 1.03 -0.05 10.51
C THR A 95 0.43 0.92 9.50
N GLY A 96 1.24 1.84 8.98
CA GLY A 96 0.81 2.78 7.94
C GLY A 96 0.40 2.09 6.63
N LEU A 97 0.99 0.94 6.30
CA LEU A 97 0.57 0.10 5.16
C LEU A 97 -0.81 -0.53 5.39
N ALA A 98 -1.11 -0.93 6.61
CA ALA A 98 -2.41 -1.51 6.96
C ALA A 98 -3.50 -0.43 7.01
N GLU A 99 -3.20 0.72 7.62
CA GLU A 99 -4.11 1.86 7.68
C GLU A 99 -4.44 2.39 6.29
N SER A 100 -3.48 2.45 5.38
CA SER A 100 -3.71 2.86 4.00
C SER A 100 -4.61 1.90 3.23
N TYR A 101 -4.54 0.60 3.52
CA TYR A 101 -5.47 -0.38 2.95
C TYR A 101 -6.89 -0.15 3.46
N LEU A 102 -7.06 0.05 4.77
CA LEU A 102 -8.35 0.35 5.39
C LEU A 102 -8.93 1.69 4.91
N ALA A 103 -8.07 2.65 4.58
CA ALA A 103 -8.44 3.94 3.99
C ALA A 103 -8.78 3.85 2.49
N GLY A 104 -8.57 2.70 1.84
CA GLY A 104 -8.80 2.53 0.40
C GLY A 104 -7.75 3.22 -0.48
N GLU A 105 -6.56 3.48 0.05
CA GLU A 105 -5.47 4.16 -0.66
C GLU A 105 -4.74 3.23 -1.63
N TRP A 106 -4.87 1.93 -1.42
CA TRP A 106 -4.48 0.89 -2.36
C TRP A 106 -5.40 -0.31 -2.22
N ILE A 107 -5.50 -1.09 -3.28
CA ILE A 107 -6.35 -2.27 -3.34
C ILE A 107 -5.58 -3.46 -3.91
N THR A 108 -6.06 -4.65 -3.56
CA THR A 108 -5.58 -5.94 -4.05
C THR A 108 -6.69 -6.98 -3.88
N ASP A 109 -6.70 -8.01 -4.70
CA ASP A 109 -7.55 -9.19 -4.58
C ASP A 109 -6.94 -10.26 -3.64
N ASP A 110 -5.62 -10.20 -3.43
CA ASP A 110 -4.86 -11.13 -2.59
C ASP A 110 -3.98 -10.37 -1.58
N LEU A 111 -4.62 -9.82 -0.54
CA LEU A 111 -3.93 -9.08 0.52
C LEU A 111 -2.84 -9.91 1.20
N ALA A 112 -3.13 -11.18 1.50
CA ALA A 112 -2.19 -12.06 2.17
C ALA A 112 -0.96 -12.35 1.29
N GLY A 113 -1.17 -12.63 0.01
CA GLY A 113 -0.09 -12.84 -0.95
C GLY A 113 0.78 -11.61 -1.14
N VAL A 114 0.19 -10.42 -1.30
CA VAL A 114 0.96 -9.16 -1.39
C VAL A 114 1.86 -8.99 -0.16
N VAL A 115 1.31 -9.12 1.04
CA VAL A 115 2.07 -8.91 2.29
C VAL A 115 3.18 -9.95 2.43
N ALA A 116 2.90 -11.22 2.15
CA ALA A 116 3.91 -12.29 2.17
C ALA A 116 5.06 -12.00 1.21
N ARG A 117 4.76 -11.63 -0.05
CA ARG A 117 5.79 -11.30 -1.05
C ARG A 117 6.60 -10.07 -0.66
N LEU A 118 6.00 -9.05 -0.06
CA LEU A 118 6.76 -7.90 0.45
C LEU A 118 7.74 -8.34 1.54
N ILE A 119 7.31 -9.17 2.49
CA ILE A 119 8.17 -9.70 3.57
C ILE A 119 9.33 -10.51 2.99
N ASP A 120 9.05 -11.42 2.06
CA ASP A 120 10.06 -12.29 1.42
C ASP A 120 11.14 -11.48 0.69
N THR A 121 10.80 -10.31 0.16
CA THR A 121 11.77 -9.42 -0.51
C THR A 121 12.64 -8.60 0.45
N GLY A 122 12.47 -8.80 1.76
CA GLY A 122 13.11 -8.01 2.80
C GLY A 122 12.59 -6.57 2.88
N TYR A 123 11.38 -6.29 2.37
CA TYR A 123 10.77 -4.98 2.54
C TYR A 123 10.57 -4.69 4.03
N ARG A 124 11.19 -3.62 4.53
CA ARG A 124 11.13 -3.19 5.93
C ARG A 124 10.81 -1.70 5.99
N PRO A 125 9.54 -1.31 5.80
CA PRO A 125 9.12 0.06 6.01
C PRO A 125 9.33 0.40 7.48
N ARG A 126 10.07 1.49 7.74
CA ARG A 126 10.33 1.96 9.11
C ARG A 126 9.52 3.23 9.29
N GLY A 127 8.64 3.21 10.28
CA GLY A 127 8.00 4.43 10.74
C GLY A 127 9.04 5.39 11.33
N CYS A 128 8.66 6.65 11.44
CA CYS A 128 9.34 7.55 12.35
C CYS A 128 9.12 6.99 13.77
N VAL A 129 10.20 6.75 14.52
CA VAL A 129 10.08 6.52 15.97
C VAL A 129 9.43 7.77 16.54
N ARG A 130 8.28 7.60 17.18
CA ARG A 130 7.53 8.69 17.82
C ARG A 130 8.14 9.01 19.17
#